data_AF-A0A524ID26-F1
#
_entry.id   AF-A0A524ID26-F1
#
_cell.length_a   1.000
_cell.length_b   1.000
_cell.length_c   1.000
_cell.angle_alpha   90.00
_cell.angle_beta   90.00
_cell.angle_gamma   90.00
#
_symmetry.space_group_name_H-M   'P 1'
#
loop_
_entity.id
_entity.type
_entity.pdbx_description
1 polymer ?
#
loop_
_entity_poly.entity_id
_entity_poly.type
_entity_poly.pdbx_seq_one_letter_code
_entity_poly.pdbx_strand_id
1 'polypeptide(L)' 'MRNACYVTYLREQGYYCTNNSKTDYNFKGDDAAIWDACSGKATYKNRPAGKPFFAIFNLTVSHESSLFPGVIAA' A
#
# COMPACT_ATOMS: atom_id res chain seq x y z
N MET A 1 -16.37 -13.66 1.40
CA MET A 1 -16.37 -12.61 2.44
C MET A 1 -15.85 -11.33 1.80
N ARG A 2 -16.57 -10.21 1.95
CA ARG A 2 -16.15 -8.91 1.39
C ARG A 2 -15.06 -8.37 2.33
N ASN A 3 -13.81 -8.29 1.88
CA ASN A 3 -12.73 -7.63 2.63
C ASN A 3 -13.04 -6.13 2.68
N ALA A 4 -13.77 -5.71 3.72
CA ALA A 4 -14.18 -4.34 3.93
C ALA A 4 -13.11 -3.59 4.73
N CYS A 5 -12.05 -3.14 4.04
CA CYS A 5 -11.19 -2.10 4.57
C CYS A 5 -11.64 -0.74 4.02
N TYR A 6 -11.23 0.36 4.66
CA TYR A 6 -11.64 1.72 4.27
C TYR A 6 -11.30 2.05 2.80
N VAL A 7 -10.28 1.41 2.23
CA VAL A 7 -9.89 1.58 0.82
C VAL A 7 -10.99 1.10 -0.12
N THR A 8 -11.65 -0.01 0.22
CA THR A 8 -12.78 -0.56 -0.55
C THR A 8 -13.90 0.48 -0.62
N TYR A 9 -14.22 1.13 0.50
CA TYR A 9 -15.22 2.20 0.55
C TYR A 9 -14.83 3.39 -0.33
N LEU A 10 -13.58 3.87 -0.24
CA LEU A 10 -13.09 4.98 -1.06
C LEU A 10 -13.16 4.66 -2.57
N ARG A 11 -12.80 3.43 -2.96
CA ARG A 11 -12.89 2.99 -4.36
C ARG A 11 -14.33 2.92 -4.85
N GLU A 12 -15.27 2.48 -4.01
CA GLU A 12 -16.71 2.51 -4.31
C GLU A 12 -17.23 3.95 -4.50
N GLN A 13 -16.62 4.95 -3.84
CA GLN A 13 -16.91 6.37 -4.07
C GLN A 13 -16.14 6.99 -5.25
N GLY A 14 -15.41 6.17 -6.02
CA GLY A 14 -14.72 6.61 -7.23
C GLY A 14 -13.30 7.16 -7.01
N TYR A 15 -12.68 6.94 -5.85
CA TYR A 15 -11.27 7.31 -5.64
C TYR A 15 -10.33 6.33 -6.33
N TYR A 16 -9.23 6.85 -6.89
CA TYR A 16 -8.06 6.05 -7.26
C TYR A 16 -7.19 5.84 -6.02
N CYS A 17 -7.04 4.59 -5.59
CA CYS A 17 -6.38 4.25 -4.32
C CYS A 17 -5.04 3.54 -4.55
N THR A 18 -3.95 4.08 -4.00
CA THR A 18 -2.61 3.49 -4.14
C THR A 18 -1.88 3.31 -2.83
N ASN A 19 -1.09 2.25 -2.72
CA ASN A 19 -0.22 1.99 -1.58
C ASN A 19 1.24 1.76 -2.01
N ASN A 20 2.16 2.53 -1.44
CA ASN A 20 3.59 2.33 -1.69
C ASN A 20 4.14 1.15 -0.86
N SER A 21 4.02 -0.05 -1.43
CA SER A 21 4.63 -1.33 -1.06
C SER A 21 4.26 -2.01 0.27
N LYS A 22 4.01 -1.30 1.37
CA LYS A 22 3.89 -1.92 2.70
C LYS A 22 2.43 -2.33 2.99
N THR A 23 2.18 -3.61 3.22
CA THR A 23 0.81 -4.17 3.36
C THR A 23 0.59 -4.95 4.65
N ASP A 24 1.46 -4.79 5.66
CA ASP A 24 1.46 -5.47 6.97
C ASP A 24 0.20 -5.21 7.81
N TYR A 25 -0.97 -5.56 7.29
CA TYR A 25 -2.29 -5.30 7.87
C TYR A 25 -2.73 -6.38 8.88
N ASN A 26 -1.88 -7.39 9.12
CA ASN A 26 -2.15 -8.51 10.03
C ASN A 26 -3.40 -9.32 9.70
N PHE A 27 -3.86 -9.30 8.44
CA PHE A 27 -4.90 -10.20 7.94
C PHE A 27 -4.53 -10.75 6.57
N LYS A 28 -5.08 -11.92 6.22
CA LYS A 28 -4.95 -12.47 4.87
C LYS A 28 -5.82 -11.68 3.92
N GLY A 29 -5.21 -11.02 2.95
CA GLY A 29 -5.87 -10.22 1.94
C GLY A 29 -5.25 -10.41 0.57
N ASP A 30 -5.98 -9.99 -0.45
CA ASP A 30 -5.44 -9.81 -1.80
C ASP A 30 -5.24 -8.30 -2.02
N ASP A 31 -3.99 -7.87 -2.01
CA ASP A 31 -3.64 -6.46 -2.19
C ASP A 31 -4.09 -5.91 -3.56
N ALA A 32 -4.12 -6.75 -4.60
CA ALA A 32 -4.60 -6.35 -5.91
C ALA A 32 -6.12 -6.17 -5.94
N ALA A 33 -6.85 -6.88 -5.07
CA ALA A 33 -8.28 -6.65 -4.88
C ALA A 33 -8.57 -5.37 -4.07
N ILE A 34 -7.64 -4.95 -3.19
CA ILE A 34 -7.82 -3.79 -2.31
C ILE A 34 -7.42 -2.48 -3.01
N TRP A 35 -6.28 -2.46 -3.70
CA TRP A 35 -5.67 -1.25 -4.26
C TRP A 35 -5.77 -1.19 -5.79
N ASP A 36 -5.86 0.02 -6.37
CA ASP A 36 -5.68 0.18 -7.81
C ASP A 36 -4.19 0.05 -8.21
N ALA A 37 -3.27 0.35 -7.29
CA ALA A 37 -1.85 0.02 -7.41
C ALA A 37 -1.20 -0.19 -6.03
N CYS A 38 -0.48 -1.30 -5.85
CA CYS A 38 0.29 -1.59 -4.65
C CYS A 38 1.71 -2.04 -5.01
N SER A 39 2.70 -1.17 -4.89
CA SER A 39 4.12 -1.46 -5.17
C SER A 39 5.03 -0.32 -4.71
N GLY A 40 6.35 -0.52 -4.68
CA GLY A 40 7.31 0.56 -4.42
C GLY A 40 7.29 1.71 -5.44
N LYS A 41 6.62 1.53 -6.59
CA LYS A 41 6.43 2.57 -7.63
C LYS A 41 5.02 3.14 -7.66
N ALA A 42 4.11 2.64 -6.82
CA ALA A 42 2.72 3.08 -6.80
C ALA A 42 2.64 4.57 -6.41
N THR A 43 1.82 5.32 -7.15
CA THR A 43 1.68 6.77 -7.00
C THR A 43 0.31 7.24 -7.49
N TYR A 44 -0.24 8.28 -6.85
CA TYR A 44 -1.47 8.95 -7.27
C TYR A 44 -1.37 9.65 -8.65
N LYS A 45 -0.15 9.84 -9.17
CA LYS A 45 0.09 10.52 -10.44
C LYS A 45 -0.45 9.75 -11.65
N ASN A 46 -0.58 8.42 -11.54
CA ASN A 46 -1.09 7.55 -12.60
C ASN A 46 -2.62 7.40 -12.59
N ARG A 47 -3.32 8.19 -11.77
CA ARG A 47 -4.79 8.14 -11.72
C ARG A 47 -5.40 8.61 -13.05
N PRO A 48 -6.56 8.07 -13.44
CA PRO A 48 -7.34 8.64 -14.54
C PRO A 48 -7.63 10.13 -14.34
N ALA A 49 -7.64 10.89 -15.44
CA ALA A 49 -7.90 12.32 -15.41
C ALA A 49 -9.22 12.66 -14.69
N GLY A 50 -9.21 13.69 -13.85
CA GLY A 50 -10.38 14.15 -13.10
C GLY A 50 -10.79 13.27 -11.90
N LYS A 51 -10.19 12.08 -11.73
CA LYS A 51 -10.52 11.19 -10.61
C LYS A 51 -9.89 11.69 -9.30
N PRO A 52 -10.61 11.71 -8.16
CA PRO A 52 -9.99 11.98 -6.86
C PRO A 52 -9.07 10.81 -6.48
N PHE A 53 -8.14 11.03 -5.55
CA PHE A 53 -7.18 10.01 -5.14
C PHE A 53 -7.03 9.89 -3.64
N PHE A 54 -6.63 8.70 -3.22
CA PHE A 54 -6.10 8.42 -1.89
C PHE A 54 -4.80 7.65 -2.07
N ALA A 55 -3.69 8.13 -1.49
CA ALA A 55 -2.39 7.51 -1.68
C ALA A 55 -1.60 7.44 -0.39
N ILE A 56 -1.05 6.26 -0.11
CA ILE A 56 -0.15 6.02 1.01
C ILE A 56 1.28 5.95 0.50
N PHE A 57 2.16 6.69 1.16
CA PHE A 57 3.61 6.59 1.00
C PHE A 57 4.21 6.13 2.33
N ASN A 58 4.71 4.89 2.35
CA ASN A 58 5.33 4.32 3.53
C ASN A 58 6.83 4.64 3.51
N LEU A 59 7.29 5.45 4.47
CA LEU A 59 8.72 5.69 4.66
C LEU A 59 9.29 4.56 5.51
N THR A 60 10.22 3.79 4.94
CA THR A 60 10.85 2.64 5.63
C THR A 60 12.18 3.01 6.30
N VAL A 61 12.46 4.30 6.44
CA VAL A 61 13.77 4.84 6.85
C VAL A 61 14.21 4.42 8.26
N SER A 62 13.27 4.08 9.13
CA SER A 62 13.52 3.71 10.53
C SER A 62 13.13 2.26 10.84
N HIS A 63 13.08 1.38 9.83
CA HIS A 63 12.72 -0.01 10.06
C HIS A 63 13.78 -0.75 10.89
N GLU A 64 13.35 -1.54 11.87
CA GLU A 64 14.24 -2.20 12.84
C GLU A 64 15.25 -3.17 12.19
N SER A 65 14.96 -3.69 10.99
CA SER A 65 15.90 -4.53 10.24
C SER A 65 17.26 -3.88 10.00
N SER A 66 17.34 -2.56 10.06
CA SER A 66 18.60 -1.81 9.95
C SER A 66 19.45 -1.80 11.22
N LEU A 67 18.96 -2.35 12.35
CA LEU A 67 19.74 -2.48 13.59
C LEU A 67 20.71 -3.66 13.58
N PHE A 68 20.44 -4.68 12.77
CA PHE A 68 21.22 -5.92 12.76
C PHE A 68 22.25 -5.91 11.61
N PRO A 69 23.54 -6.22 11.87
CA PRO A 69 24.52 -6.40 10.80
C PRO A 69 24.09 -7.55 9.87
N GLY A 70 24.27 -7.38 8.55
CA GLY A 70 23.82 -8.33 7.53
C GLY A 70 24.51 -9.70 7.53
N VAL A 71 25.48 -9.92 8.42
CA VAL A 71 26.18 -11.18 8.61
C VAL A 71 26.40 -11.35 10.11
N ILE A 72 25.72 -12.31 10.71
CA ILE A 72 26.26 -12.93 11.93
C ILE A 72 27.42 -13.75 11.39
N ALA A 73 28.66 -13.28 11.60
CA ALA A 73 29.84 -14.06 11.26
C ALA A 73 29.76 -15.38 12.02
N ALA A 74 29.46 -16.45 11.30
CA ALA A 74 29.58 -17.83 11.75
C ALA A 74 30.93 -18.36 11.27
#